data_AF-A0A645A191-F1
#
_entry.id   AF-A0A645A191-F1
#
_cell.length_a   1.000
_cell.length_b   1.000
_cell.length_c   1.000
_cell.angle_alpha   90.00
_cell.angle_beta   90.00
_cell.angle_gamma   90.00
#
_symmetry.space_group_name_H-M   'P 1'
#
loop_
_entity.id
_entity.type
_entity.pdbx_description
1 polymer ?
#
loop_
_entity_poly.entity_id
_entity_poly.type
_entity_poly.pdbx_seq_one_letter_code
_entity_poly.pdbx_strand_id
1 'polypeptide(L)'
;MGPTGNEVPAQVLIAGPVSRAVENILKMAGLTVYRITDTEDVYESCVETADFRLNIIPSASEEGRKDIIVISGQDYSEGITASFYAAHKGTPIILVEQDIVPEPVRNFINDNKDKNYYILGSEKTVGSKVEEEISGIIDKDVIRISASNPYTISVKFSEYASEVDTFGWKHNTNDGWAFAFGELKRWYNIVSANLLAHLGKHTPLLLTDKNYLPDAVAEYVVRVNPKKENPAMPPYMHSYVLGSFNDITHNVQVEIEKVLDVDGKMEH
;
A
#
# COMPACT_ATOMS: atom_id res chain seq x y z
N MET A 1 -0.55 -30.10 -6.66
CA MET A 1 -0.91 -29.87 -5.24
C MET A 1 -1.34 -28.42 -5.14
N GLY A 2 -2.53 -28.14 -4.62
CA GLY A 2 -2.97 -26.76 -4.39
C GLY A 2 -2.09 -26.07 -3.34
N PRO A 3 -2.17 -24.74 -3.19
CA PRO A 3 -1.49 -24.04 -2.10
C PRO A 3 -1.85 -24.74 -0.78
N THR A 4 -0.85 -25.17 -0.02
CA THR A 4 -1.08 -25.99 1.18
C THR A 4 -1.70 -25.20 2.32
N GLY A 5 -1.69 -23.87 2.26
CA GLY A 5 -2.26 -23.00 3.30
C GLY A 5 -1.60 -23.20 4.66
N ASN A 6 -0.31 -23.58 4.68
CA ASN A 6 0.39 -23.81 5.94
C ASN A 6 0.29 -22.56 6.82
N GLU A 7 -0.12 -22.75 8.07
CA GLU A 7 -0.28 -21.69 9.07
C GLU A 7 -1.34 -20.63 8.76
N VAL A 8 -2.21 -20.84 7.76
CA VAL A 8 -3.40 -20.00 7.53
C VAL A 8 -4.68 -20.83 7.68
N PRO A 9 -5.80 -20.24 8.12
CA PRO A 9 -7.01 -20.99 8.48
C PRO A 9 -7.73 -21.64 7.30
N ALA A 10 -7.41 -21.24 6.06
CA ALA A 10 -7.99 -21.77 4.85
C ALA A 10 -7.15 -21.46 3.61
N GLN A 11 -7.42 -22.18 2.51
CA GLN A 11 -6.84 -21.91 1.19
C GLN A 11 -7.47 -20.69 0.52
N VAL A 12 -8.72 -20.38 0.85
CA VAL A 12 -9.43 -19.19 0.35
C VAL A 12 -9.92 -18.37 1.53
N LEU A 13 -9.56 -17.09 1.51
CA LEU A 13 -10.10 -16.09 2.44
C LEU A 13 -11.17 -15.28 1.71
N ILE A 14 -12.34 -15.14 2.31
CA ILE A 14 -13.42 -14.29 1.82
C ILE A 14 -13.51 -13.06 2.70
N ALA A 15 -13.36 -11.88 2.11
CA ALA A 15 -13.59 -10.60 2.75
C ALA A 15 -14.66 -9.82 1.99
N GLY A 16 -15.61 -9.25 2.72
CA GLY A 16 -16.72 -8.43 2.22
C GLY A 16 -18.01 -9.22 1.99
N PRO A 17 -19.04 -8.56 1.44
CA PRO A 17 -20.41 -9.09 1.29
C PRO A 17 -20.53 -10.10 0.13
N VAL A 18 -19.61 -11.05 0.06
CA VAL A 18 -19.58 -12.11 -0.95
C VAL A 18 -20.63 -13.16 -0.62
N SER A 19 -21.57 -13.39 -1.54
CA SER A 19 -22.66 -14.36 -1.40
C SER A 19 -22.20 -15.75 -0.92
N ARG A 20 -23.00 -16.35 -0.04
CA ARG A 20 -22.79 -17.73 0.44
C ARG A 20 -22.82 -18.75 -0.71
N ALA A 21 -23.46 -18.44 -1.83
CA ALA A 21 -23.41 -19.30 -3.02
C ALA A 21 -21.98 -19.45 -3.57
N VAL A 22 -21.18 -18.36 -3.57
CA VAL A 22 -19.78 -18.40 -3.99
C VAL A 22 -18.95 -19.25 -3.03
N GLU A 23 -19.16 -19.08 -1.73
CA GLU A 23 -18.51 -19.90 -0.69
C GLU A 23 -18.81 -21.40 -0.88
N ASN A 24 -20.06 -21.75 -1.17
CA ASN A 24 -20.46 -23.13 -1.43
C ASN A 24 -19.81 -23.70 -2.68
N ILE A 25 -19.71 -22.94 -3.77
CA ILE A 25 -19.02 -23.35 -5.00
C ILE A 25 -17.54 -23.65 -4.71
N LEU A 26 -16.86 -22.78 -3.94
CA LEU A 26 -15.46 -22.98 -3.56
C LEU A 26 -15.28 -24.25 -2.73
N LYS A 27 -16.16 -24.50 -1.76
CA LYS A 27 -16.16 -25.73 -0.95
C LYS A 27 -16.43 -26.98 -1.80
N MET A 28 -17.37 -26.92 -2.74
CA MET A 28 -17.64 -28.02 -3.69
C MET A 28 -16.46 -28.31 -4.61
N ALA A 29 -15.63 -27.30 -4.91
CA ALA A 29 -14.37 -27.48 -5.64
C ALA A 29 -13.25 -28.09 -4.78
N GLY A 30 -13.51 -28.41 -3.52
CA GLY A 30 -12.55 -29.05 -2.59
C GLY A 30 -11.62 -28.06 -1.88
N LEU A 31 -11.91 -26.76 -1.93
CA LEU A 31 -11.12 -25.74 -1.24
C LEU A 31 -11.62 -25.53 0.19
N THR A 32 -10.70 -25.38 1.15
CA THR A 32 -11.05 -24.85 2.47
C THR A 32 -11.28 -23.35 2.35
N VAL A 33 -12.32 -22.85 3.04
CA VAL A 33 -12.72 -21.43 2.97
C VAL A 33 -12.89 -20.89 4.38
N TYR A 34 -12.28 -19.74 4.65
CA TYR A 34 -12.46 -18.95 5.86
C TYR A 34 -13.03 -17.58 5.47
N ARG A 35 -14.10 -17.17 6.13
CA ARG A 35 -14.70 -15.86 5.92
C ARG A 35 -14.23 -14.92 7.02
N ILE A 36 -13.58 -13.84 6.62
CA ILE A 36 -13.12 -12.78 7.51
C ILE A 36 -14.30 -11.90 7.91
N THR A 37 -15.12 -11.50 6.94
CA THR A 37 -16.25 -10.57 7.13
C THR A 37 -17.37 -10.83 6.11
N ASP A 38 -18.61 -10.50 6.46
CA ASP A 38 -19.77 -10.42 5.56
C ASP A 38 -20.46 -9.05 5.53
N THR A 39 -19.94 -8.06 6.26
CA THR A 39 -20.52 -6.72 6.33
C THR A 39 -20.35 -5.94 5.03
N GLU A 40 -21.30 -5.05 4.76
CA GLU A 40 -21.23 -4.05 3.68
C GLU A 40 -20.59 -2.74 4.17
N ASP A 41 -20.49 -2.54 5.49
CA ASP A 41 -19.85 -1.37 6.09
C ASP A 41 -18.33 -1.48 5.94
N VAL A 42 -17.73 -0.57 5.17
CA VAL A 42 -16.29 -0.56 4.91
C VAL A 42 -15.45 -0.31 6.17
N TYR A 43 -16.00 0.40 7.16
CA TYR A 43 -15.33 0.69 8.42
C TYR A 43 -15.32 -0.52 9.35
N GLU A 44 -16.42 -1.27 9.39
CA GLU A 44 -16.47 -2.57 10.08
C GLU A 44 -15.58 -3.61 9.35
N SER A 45 -15.69 -3.70 8.02
CA SER A 45 -14.91 -4.63 7.21
C SER A 45 -13.39 -4.42 7.35
N CYS A 46 -12.93 -3.16 7.46
CA CYS A 46 -11.51 -2.87 7.62
C CYS A 46 -10.98 -3.30 9.00
N VAL A 47 -11.76 -3.09 10.08
CA VAL A 47 -11.34 -3.51 11.43
C VAL A 47 -11.36 -5.02 11.58
N GLU A 48 -12.36 -5.72 11.04
CA GLU A 48 -12.39 -7.20 11.07
C GLU A 48 -11.22 -7.81 10.28
N THR A 49 -10.82 -7.18 9.17
CA THR A 49 -9.64 -7.59 8.42
C THR A 49 -8.35 -7.29 9.18
N ALA A 50 -8.26 -6.15 9.87
CA ALA A 50 -7.14 -5.79 10.72
C ALA A 50 -7.01 -6.75 11.92
N ASP A 51 -8.10 -7.08 12.59
CA ASP A 51 -8.14 -8.04 13.70
C ASP A 51 -7.75 -9.44 13.25
N PHE A 52 -8.28 -9.90 12.11
CA PHE A 52 -7.87 -11.16 11.51
C PHE A 52 -6.34 -11.19 11.31
N ARG A 53 -5.79 -10.11 10.74
CA ARG A 53 -4.35 -9.97 10.51
C ARG A 53 -3.54 -9.98 11.82
N LEU A 54 -4.02 -9.31 12.86
CA LEU A 54 -3.32 -9.19 14.13
C LEU A 54 -3.42 -10.45 15.00
N ASN A 55 -4.47 -11.26 14.86
CA ASN A 55 -4.76 -12.35 15.78
C ASN A 55 -4.65 -13.78 15.19
N ILE A 56 -4.78 -13.95 13.88
CA ILE A 56 -4.95 -15.28 13.26
C ILE A 56 -3.76 -15.69 12.35
N ILE A 57 -2.90 -14.74 11.93
CA ILE A 57 -1.83 -14.98 10.93
C ILE A 57 -0.45 -15.22 11.60
N PRO A 58 0.41 -16.11 11.05
CA PRO A 58 1.66 -16.58 11.66
C PRO A 58 2.72 -15.52 11.96
N SER A 59 3.61 -15.88 12.89
CA SER A 59 4.74 -15.07 13.38
C SER A 59 5.74 -14.64 12.29
N ALA A 60 5.71 -15.27 11.11
CA ALA A 60 6.57 -14.91 9.97
C ALA A 60 6.36 -13.48 9.43
N SER A 61 5.34 -12.75 9.90
CA SER A 61 5.09 -11.35 9.57
C SER A 61 4.94 -10.49 10.84
N GLU A 62 5.77 -10.71 11.86
CA GLU A 62 5.75 -9.90 13.09
C GLU A 62 6.09 -8.42 12.88
N GLU A 63 6.86 -8.08 11.83
CA GLU A 63 7.32 -6.71 11.58
C GLU A 63 6.14 -5.72 11.46
N GLY A 64 5.12 -6.02 10.65
CA GLY A 64 3.98 -5.11 10.45
C GLY A 64 2.92 -5.13 11.55
N ARG A 65 3.07 -5.93 12.62
CA ARG A 65 2.05 -6.01 13.70
C ARG A 65 2.12 -4.88 14.72
N LYS A 66 3.17 -4.06 14.67
CA LYS A 66 3.38 -2.93 15.59
C LYS A 66 2.76 -1.63 15.10
N ASP A 67 2.47 -1.55 13.80
CA ASP A 67 2.05 -0.33 13.13
C ASP A 67 0.64 -0.50 12.57
N ILE A 68 -0.09 0.60 12.46
CA ILE A 68 -1.39 0.71 11.80
C ILE A 68 -1.34 1.90 10.86
N ILE A 69 -1.78 1.70 9.61
CA ILE A 69 -1.91 2.79 8.64
C ILE A 69 -3.36 3.27 8.61
N VAL A 70 -3.53 4.58 8.71
CA VAL A 70 -4.83 5.26 8.67
C VAL A 70 -4.94 5.98 7.33
N ILE A 71 -5.98 5.66 6.55
CA ILE A 71 -6.30 6.33 5.28
C ILE A 71 -7.78 6.69 5.20
N SER A 72 -8.13 7.57 4.28
CA SER A 72 -9.54 7.90 4.02
C SER A 72 -10.29 6.71 3.40
N GLY A 73 -11.46 6.40 3.95
CA GLY A 73 -12.45 5.50 3.36
C GLY A 73 -13.35 6.18 2.32
N GLN A 74 -13.32 7.52 2.24
CA GLN A 74 -14.15 8.31 1.31
C GLN A 74 -13.39 8.66 0.03
N ASP A 75 -12.08 8.88 0.13
CA ASP A 75 -11.19 9.18 -1.00
C ASP A 75 -9.89 8.37 -0.91
N TYR A 76 -9.81 7.29 -1.69
CA TYR A 76 -8.64 6.41 -1.70
C TYR A 76 -7.41 7.03 -2.36
N SER A 77 -7.54 8.15 -3.07
CA SER A 77 -6.50 8.62 -4.02
C SER A 77 -5.15 8.87 -3.34
N GLU A 78 -5.16 9.43 -2.13
CA GLU A 78 -3.94 9.72 -1.37
C GLU A 78 -3.42 8.51 -0.57
N GLY A 79 -4.29 7.56 -0.22
CA GLY A 79 -3.98 6.44 0.66
C GLY A 79 -3.70 5.11 -0.03
N ILE A 80 -4.06 4.94 -1.32
CA ILE A 80 -4.04 3.63 -2.00
C ILE A 80 -2.66 2.98 -2.04
N THR A 81 -1.58 3.77 -2.00
CA THR A 81 -0.19 3.28 -1.96
C THR A 81 0.14 2.54 -0.65
N ALA A 82 -0.62 2.77 0.43
CA ALA A 82 -0.54 1.99 1.66
C ALA A 82 -0.76 0.50 1.41
N SER A 83 -1.59 0.14 0.42
CA SER A 83 -1.94 -1.26 0.14
C SER A 83 -0.73 -2.12 -0.25
N PHE A 84 0.25 -1.54 -0.96
CA PHE A 84 1.51 -2.21 -1.28
C PHE A 84 2.38 -2.41 -0.03
N TYR A 85 2.45 -1.40 0.85
CA TYR A 85 3.22 -1.53 2.09
C TYR A 85 2.56 -2.53 3.05
N ALA A 86 1.24 -2.50 3.16
CA ALA A 86 0.47 -3.45 3.94
C ALA A 86 0.67 -4.89 3.43
N ALA A 87 0.72 -5.10 2.12
CA ALA A 87 1.05 -6.41 1.55
C ALA A 87 2.50 -6.81 1.84
N HIS A 88 3.44 -5.88 1.79
CA HIS A 88 4.86 -6.12 2.04
C HIS A 88 5.17 -6.42 3.53
N LYS A 89 4.69 -5.59 4.46
CA LYS A 89 4.99 -5.73 5.89
C LYS A 89 3.92 -6.49 6.68
N GLY A 90 2.74 -6.69 6.08
CA GLY A 90 1.58 -7.18 6.80
C GLY A 90 1.04 -6.13 7.78
N THR A 91 1.18 -4.84 7.49
CA THR A 91 0.67 -3.75 8.32
C THR A 91 -0.83 -3.56 8.08
N PRO A 92 -1.70 -3.63 9.12
CA PRO A 92 -3.11 -3.34 8.97
C PRO A 92 -3.39 -1.93 8.45
N ILE A 93 -4.46 -1.80 7.66
CA ILE A 93 -5.00 -0.52 7.20
C ILE A 93 -6.38 -0.35 7.82
N ILE A 94 -6.62 0.77 8.48
CA ILE A 94 -7.95 1.19 8.93
C ILE A 94 -8.42 2.41 8.15
N LEU A 95 -9.73 2.50 7.96
CA LEU A 95 -10.38 3.54 7.19
C LEU A 95 -11.05 4.56 8.10
N VAL A 96 -10.96 5.84 7.77
CA VAL A 96 -11.65 6.94 8.47
C VAL A 96 -12.43 7.79 7.49
N GLU A 97 -13.35 8.61 7.99
CA GLU A 97 -13.91 9.71 7.20
C GLU A 97 -12.99 10.93 7.29
N GLN A 98 -13.24 11.97 6.50
CA GLN A 98 -12.42 13.18 6.52
C GLN A 98 -12.26 13.75 7.93
N ASP A 99 -13.36 13.90 8.68
CA ASP A 99 -13.34 14.59 9.97
C ASP A 99 -13.84 13.71 11.14
N ILE A 100 -14.06 12.42 10.90
CA ILE A 100 -14.71 11.50 11.84
C ILE A 100 -13.92 10.19 11.89
N VAL A 101 -13.64 9.71 13.10
CA VAL A 101 -13.27 8.31 13.35
C VAL A 101 -14.56 7.51 13.58
N PRO A 102 -14.97 6.62 12.65
CA PRO A 102 -16.18 5.82 12.82
C PRO A 102 -16.10 4.93 14.06
N GLU A 103 -17.24 4.59 14.65
CA GLU A 103 -17.29 3.86 15.93
C GLU A 103 -16.54 2.51 15.92
N PRO A 104 -16.68 1.64 14.89
CA PRO A 104 -15.92 0.39 14.83
C PRO A 104 -14.40 0.63 14.87
N VAL A 105 -13.96 1.68 14.18
CA VAL A 105 -12.55 2.07 14.08
C VAL A 105 -12.05 2.64 15.40
N ARG A 106 -12.84 3.48 16.07
CA ARG A 106 -12.53 3.99 17.42
C ARG A 106 -12.37 2.86 18.42
N ASN A 107 -13.24 1.85 18.37
CA ASN A 107 -13.15 0.69 19.26
C ASN A 107 -11.88 -0.12 19.00
N PHE A 108 -11.58 -0.40 17.73
CA PHE A 108 -10.34 -1.06 17.33
C PHE A 108 -9.09 -0.31 17.83
N ILE A 109 -9.06 1.03 17.72
CA ILE A 109 -7.95 1.85 18.22
C ILE A 109 -7.82 1.74 19.75
N ASN A 110 -8.95 1.74 20.47
CA ASN A 110 -8.96 1.59 21.93
C ASN A 110 -8.40 0.23 22.39
N ASP A 111 -8.64 -0.83 21.62
CA ASP A 111 -8.14 -2.17 21.91
C ASP A 111 -6.66 -2.35 21.51
N ASN A 112 -6.14 -1.44 20.67
CA ASN A 112 -4.79 -1.49 20.09
C ASN A 112 -3.98 -0.20 20.37
N LYS A 113 -4.08 0.36 21.58
CA LYS A 113 -3.40 1.62 21.98
C LYS A 113 -1.88 1.53 21.99
N ASP A 114 -1.32 0.33 22.09
CA ASP A 114 0.12 0.09 22.13
C ASP A 114 0.79 0.21 20.74
N LYS A 115 -0.01 0.28 19.67
CA LYS A 115 0.48 0.36 18.28
C LYS A 115 0.93 1.76 17.89
N ASN A 116 1.76 1.83 16.86
CA ASN A 116 2.11 3.09 16.20
C ASN A 116 1.07 3.39 15.12
N TYR A 117 0.65 4.65 14.99
CA TYR A 117 -0.36 5.06 14.02
C TYR A 117 0.23 6.03 13.00
N TYR A 118 0.09 5.67 11.72
CA TYR A 118 0.60 6.43 10.58
C TYR A 118 -0.56 6.89 9.70
N ILE A 119 -0.83 8.18 9.64
CA ILE A 119 -1.80 8.74 8.70
C ILE A 119 -1.11 8.91 7.35
N LEU A 120 -1.62 8.26 6.31
CA LEU A 120 -1.19 8.47 4.93
C LEU A 120 -2.27 9.26 4.18
N GLY A 121 -2.03 10.55 4.00
CA GLY A 121 -2.99 11.48 3.41
C GLY A 121 -2.87 12.89 3.96
N SER A 122 -3.33 13.85 3.18
CA SER A 122 -3.44 15.25 3.57
C SER A 122 -4.67 15.51 4.43
N GLU A 123 -4.76 16.70 5.03
CA GLU A 123 -5.95 17.14 5.78
C GLU A 123 -7.21 17.24 4.90
N LYS A 124 -7.06 17.18 3.56
CA LYS A 124 -8.21 17.15 2.64
C LYS A 124 -8.94 15.80 2.67
N THR A 125 -8.22 14.71 2.93
CA THR A 125 -8.77 13.35 2.91
C THR A 125 -8.87 12.74 4.31
N VAL A 126 -7.93 13.10 5.20
CA VAL A 126 -7.92 12.75 6.63
C VAL A 126 -7.61 14.02 7.42
N GLY A 127 -8.65 14.75 7.83
CA GLY A 127 -8.59 16.03 8.53
C GLY A 127 -7.91 15.97 9.89
N SER A 128 -7.56 17.15 10.43
CA SER A 128 -6.85 17.28 11.71
C SER A 128 -7.65 16.71 12.88
N LYS A 129 -8.99 16.76 12.83
CA LYS A 129 -9.86 16.19 13.88
C LYS A 129 -9.66 14.69 14.08
N VAL A 130 -9.44 13.96 12.99
CA VAL A 130 -9.13 12.53 13.07
C VAL A 130 -7.80 12.32 13.78
N GLU A 131 -6.77 13.09 13.41
CA GLU A 131 -5.45 13.02 14.03
C GLU A 131 -5.50 13.37 15.52
N GLU A 132 -6.22 14.43 15.88
CA GLU A 132 -6.46 14.84 17.27
C GLU A 132 -7.21 13.77 18.08
N GLU A 133 -8.25 13.17 17.50
CA GLU A 133 -9.03 12.12 18.14
C GLU A 133 -8.17 10.87 18.39
N ILE A 134 -7.40 10.41 17.38
CA ILE A 134 -6.52 9.25 17.53
C ILE A 134 -5.45 9.54 18.58
N SER A 135 -4.82 10.72 18.54
CA SER A 135 -3.80 11.15 19.51
C SER A 135 -4.36 11.23 20.94
N GLY A 136 -5.64 11.51 21.11
CA GLY A 136 -6.32 11.50 22.41
C GLY A 136 -6.63 10.10 22.94
N ILE A 137 -6.58 9.05 22.10
CA ILE A 137 -6.87 7.67 22.48
C ILE A 137 -5.59 6.89 22.81
N ILE A 138 -4.50 7.16 22.11
CA ILE A 138 -3.24 6.41 22.19
C ILE A 138 -2.20 7.12 23.06
N ASP A 139 -1.22 6.37 23.58
CA ASP A 139 -0.15 6.91 24.45
C ASP A 139 1.12 7.35 23.68
N LYS A 140 1.02 7.48 22.35
CA LYS A 140 2.13 7.75 21.41
C LYS A 140 1.75 8.86 20.43
N ASP A 141 2.75 9.38 19.72
CA ASP A 141 2.49 10.34 18.64
C ASP A 141 1.88 9.66 17.41
N VAL A 142 0.91 10.33 16.80
CA VAL A 142 0.40 9.99 15.47
C VAL A 142 1.29 10.67 14.42
N ILE A 143 1.78 9.91 13.45
CA ILE A 143 2.68 10.44 12.43
C ILE A 143 1.95 10.57 11.10
N ARG A 144 1.91 11.78 10.53
CA ARG A 144 1.33 12.03 9.22
C ARG A 144 2.37 12.05 8.10
N ILE A 145 2.10 11.25 7.07
CA ILE A 145 2.82 11.23 5.79
C ILE A 145 1.91 11.89 4.76
N SER A 146 2.28 13.09 4.34
CA SER A 146 1.46 13.93 3.46
C SER A 146 2.31 14.75 2.49
N ALA A 147 1.69 15.15 1.39
CA ALA A 147 2.22 16.07 0.39
C ALA A 147 1.03 16.77 -0.31
N SER A 148 1.30 17.50 -1.40
CA SER A 148 0.30 18.38 -2.02
C SER A 148 -0.77 17.66 -2.86
N ASN A 149 -0.51 16.43 -3.31
CA ASN A 149 -1.40 15.64 -4.16
C ASN A 149 -1.06 14.13 -4.09
N PRO A 150 -1.94 13.23 -4.60
CA PRO A 150 -1.70 11.78 -4.61
C PRO A 150 -0.34 11.33 -5.17
N TYR A 151 0.13 11.94 -6.25
CA TYR A 151 1.39 11.58 -6.89
C TYR A 151 2.58 11.92 -5.98
N THR A 152 2.61 13.11 -5.40
CA THR A 152 3.67 13.50 -4.46
C THR A 152 3.59 12.73 -3.14
N ILE A 153 2.39 12.33 -2.71
CA ILE A 153 2.22 11.43 -1.55
C ILE A 153 2.81 10.04 -1.85
N SER A 154 2.60 9.50 -3.06
CA SER A 154 3.20 8.21 -3.46
C SER A 154 4.73 8.24 -3.40
N VAL A 155 5.34 9.32 -3.87
CA VAL A 155 6.79 9.57 -3.78
C VAL A 155 7.22 9.70 -2.32
N LYS A 156 6.57 10.58 -1.56
CA LYS A 156 6.89 10.83 -0.15
C LYS A 156 6.85 9.54 0.66
N PHE A 157 5.86 8.69 0.43
CA PHE A 157 5.72 7.41 1.13
C PHE A 157 6.80 6.41 0.72
N SER A 158 7.13 6.32 -0.58
CA SER A 158 8.26 5.51 -1.08
C SER A 158 9.60 5.91 -0.44
N GLU A 159 9.81 7.20 -0.20
CA GLU A 159 11.02 7.69 0.47
C GLU A 159 10.99 7.55 1.99
N TYR A 160 9.80 7.42 2.56
CA TYR A 160 9.61 7.58 3.99
C TYR A 160 10.43 6.55 4.77
N ALA A 161 11.12 7.04 5.79
CA ALA A 161 11.83 6.28 6.80
C ALA A 161 11.47 6.89 8.15
N SER A 162 10.80 6.14 9.00
CA SER A 162 10.50 6.58 10.36
C SER A 162 11.79 6.87 11.12
N GLU A 163 11.82 7.96 11.88
CA GLU A 163 12.95 8.32 12.75
C GLU A 163 12.91 7.57 14.09
N VAL A 164 11.74 7.03 14.46
CA VAL A 164 11.48 6.44 15.78
C VAL A 164 11.33 4.92 15.76
N ASP A 165 11.12 4.32 14.59
CA ASP A 165 10.99 2.88 14.43
C ASP A 165 11.40 2.38 13.02
N THR A 166 10.98 1.16 12.66
CA THR A 166 11.34 0.52 11.40
C THR A 166 10.40 0.85 10.23
N PHE A 167 9.34 1.63 10.44
CA PHE A 167 8.32 1.91 9.45
C PHE A 167 8.86 2.70 8.25
N GLY A 168 8.22 2.50 7.09
CA GLY A 168 8.56 3.13 5.81
C GLY A 168 9.35 2.25 4.85
N TRP A 169 9.33 2.63 3.57
CA TRP A 169 10.00 1.94 2.47
C TRP A 169 11.50 2.21 2.42
N LYS A 170 11.94 3.39 2.85
CA LYS A 170 13.36 3.80 2.89
C LYS A 170 14.04 3.81 1.51
N HIS A 171 13.28 3.98 0.42
CA HIS A 171 13.84 4.13 -0.93
C HIS A 171 14.26 5.59 -1.15
N ASN A 172 15.21 6.06 -0.34
CA ASN A 172 15.69 7.45 -0.32
C ASN A 172 17.18 7.60 -0.66
N THR A 173 17.84 6.51 -1.04
CA THR A 173 19.21 6.47 -1.58
C THR A 173 19.21 6.13 -3.06
N ASN A 174 20.37 6.24 -3.71
CA ASN A 174 20.56 5.94 -5.12
C ASN A 174 21.01 4.48 -5.39
N ASP A 175 20.46 3.52 -4.66
CA ASP A 175 20.89 2.11 -4.70
C ASP A 175 20.26 1.27 -5.83
N GLY A 176 19.45 1.91 -6.67
CA GLY A 176 18.71 1.27 -7.75
C GLY A 176 17.58 0.40 -7.22
N TRP A 177 16.40 0.99 -7.08
CA TRP A 177 15.23 0.35 -6.49
C TRP A 177 14.33 -0.30 -7.54
N ALA A 178 13.33 -1.04 -7.06
CA ALA A 178 12.25 -1.52 -7.89
C ALA A 178 10.96 -0.78 -7.53
N PHE A 179 10.08 -0.55 -8.52
CA PHE A 179 8.82 0.18 -8.34
C PHE A 179 7.66 -0.50 -9.04
N ALA A 180 6.44 -0.26 -8.56
CA ALA A 180 5.23 -0.54 -9.33
C ALA A 180 4.59 0.80 -9.73
N PHE A 181 4.16 0.93 -10.98
CA PHE A 181 3.46 2.10 -11.50
C PHE A 181 2.00 1.78 -11.74
N GLY A 182 1.12 2.43 -10.99
CA GLY A 182 -0.33 2.26 -11.09
C GLY A 182 -1.06 3.52 -11.49
N GLU A 183 -2.04 3.41 -12.38
CA GLU A 183 -2.90 4.54 -12.74
C GLU A 183 -3.90 4.82 -11.61
N LEU A 184 -3.95 6.07 -11.16
CA LEU A 184 -4.69 6.48 -9.97
C LEU A 184 -6.18 6.09 -10.02
N LYS A 185 -6.83 6.24 -11.17
CA LYS A 185 -8.26 5.94 -11.34
C LYS A 185 -8.55 4.45 -11.59
N ARG A 186 -7.53 3.60 -11.75
CA ARG A 186 -7.62 2.15 -11.87
C ARG A 186 -7.24 1.44 -10.58
N TRP A 187 -7.88 1.81 -9.47
CA TRP A 187 -7.62 1.25 -8.15
C TRP A 187 -7.66 -0.30 -8.11
N TYR A 188 -8.54 -0.93 -8.89
CA TYR A 188 -8.66 -2.39 -8.94
C TYR A 188 -7.43 -3.07 -9.57
N ASN A 189 -6.76 -2.43 -10.54
CA ASN A 189 -5.49 -2.92 -11.08
C ASN A 189 -4.38 -2.83 -10.03
N ILE A 190 -4.39 -1.75 -9.24
CA ILE A 190 -3.43 -1.53 -8.15
C ILE A 190 -3.59 -2.63 -7.09
N VAL A 191 -4.77 -2.75 -6.49
CA VAL A 191 -5.00 -3.68 -5.37
C VAL A 191 -4.78 -5.14 -5.78
N SER A 192 -5.16 -5.51 -7.01
CA SER A 192 -4.96 -6.87 -7.53
C SER A 192 -3.48 -7.23 -7.73
N ALA A 193 -2.59 -6.24 -7.76
CA ALA A 193 -1.16 -6.41 -7.99
C ALA A 193 -0.31 -6.25 -6.73
N ASN A 194 -0.91 -6.12 -5.54
CA ASN A 194 -0.19 -5.92 -4.28
C ASN A 194 0.86 -7.01 -3.99
N LEU A 195 0.70 -8.23 -4.52
CA LEU A 195 1.69 -9.30 -4.38
C LEU A 195 3.05 -8.94 -5.00
N LEU A 196 3.09 -8.02 -5.97
CA LEU A 196 4.33 -7.54 -6.57
C LEU A 196 5.19 -6.76 -5.56
N ALA A 197 4.60 -6.23 -4.49
CA ALA A 197 5.30 -5.50 -3.42
C ALA A 197 6.49 -6.28 -2.82
N HIS A 198 6.42 -7.62 -2.85
CA HIS A 198 7.47 -8.51 -2.36
C HIS A 198 8.52 -8.91 -3.39
N LEU A 199 8.30 -8.64 -4.68
CA LEU A 199 9.20 -9.08 -5.74
C LEU A 199 10.40 -8.14 -5.90
N GLY A 200 11.57 -8.72 -6.15
CA GLY A 200 12.81 -7.97 -6.37
C GLY A 200 13.31 -7.29 -5.09
N LYS A 201 13.64 -6.00 -5.18
CA LYS A 201 14.16 -5.18 -4.05
C LYS A 201 13.05 -4.58 -3.17
N HIS A 202 11.88 -5.23 -3.15
CA HIS A 202 10.60 -4.68 -2.67
C HIS A 202 10.13 -3.49 -3.52
N THR A 203 8.84 -3.41 -3.82
CA THR A 203 8.33 -2.47 -4.84
C THR A 203 7.26 -1.56 -4.26
N PRO A 204 7.59 -0.33 -3.82
CA PRO A 204 6.57 0.66 -3.52
C PRO A 204 5.77 1.01 -4.77
N LEU A 205 4.50 1.35 -4.55
CA LEU A 205 3.62 1.89 -5.58
C LEU A 205 3.92 3.38 -5.79
N LEU A 206 4.25 3.73 -7.02
CA LEU A 206 4.25 5.08 -7.54
C LEU A 206 3.01 5.27 -8.43
N LEU A 207 2.33 6.41 -8.24
CA LEU A 207 1.11 6.70 -8.98
C LEU A 207 1.42 7.43 -10.29
N THR A 208 0.66 7.13 -11.34
CA THR A 208 0.70 7.84 -12.62
C THR A 208 -0.70 8.24 -13.06
N ASP A 209 -0.79 9.19 -13.98
CA ASP A 209 -2.01 9.37 -14.79
C ASP A 209 -1.95 8.46 -16.01
N LYS A 210 -3.10 8.25 -16.65
CA LYS A 210 -3.21 7.53 -17.92
C LYS A 210 -2.35 8.12 -19.03
N ASN A 211 -2.31 9.45 -19.13
CA ASN A 211 -1.78 10.15 -20.31
C ASN A 211 -0.46 10.88 -20.09
N TYR A 212 0.05 10.93 -18.85
CA TYR A 212 1.35 11.52 -18.54
C TYR A 212 1.95 10.89 -17.27
N LEU A 213 3.28 10.81 -17.20
CA LEU A 213 3.99 10.54 -15.95
C LEU A 213 4.14 11.86 -15.16
N PRO A 214 3.65 11.96 -13.91
CA PRO A 214 3.80 13.19 -13.13
C PRO A 214 5.28 13.54 -12.88
N ASP A 215 5.65 14.81 -13.05
CA ASP A 215 7.04 15.28 -12.91
C ASP A 215 7.67 14.87 -11.58
N ALA A 216 6.94 15.03 -10.46
CA ALA A 216 7.44 14.63 -9.15
C ALA A 216 7.81 13.14 -9.06
N VAL A 217 7.11 12.28 -9.79
CA VAL A 217 7.37 10.84 -9.85
C VAL A 217 8.59 10.58 -10.75
N ALA A 218 8.63 11.20 -11.93
CA ALA A 218 9.76 11.09 -12.85
C ALA A 218 11.08 11.56 -12.19
N GLU A 219 11.07 12.75 -11.58
CA GLU A 219 12.21 13.34 -10.88
C GLU A 219 12.68 12.47 -9.70
N TYR A 220 11.73 11.91 -8.94
CA TYR A 220 12.05 10.98 -7.87
C TYR A 220 12.77 9.74 -8.38
N VAL A 221 12.23 9.08 -9.40
CA VAL A 221 12.82 7.86 -9.99
C VAL A 221 14.22 8.16 -10.52
N VAL A 222 14.40 9.29 -11.23
CA VAL A 222 15.71 9.74 -11.72
C VAL A 222 16.70 10.00 -10.56
N ARG A 223 16.22 10.55 -9.44
CA ARG A 223 17.04 10.89 -8.26
C ARG A 223 17.55 9.65 -7.53
N VAL A 224 16.72 8.61 -7.39
CA VAL A 224 17.10 7.34 -6.73
C VAL A 224 17.72 6.31 -7.66
N ASN A 225 17.84 6.66 -8.94
CA ASN A 225 18.57 5.89 -9.94
C ASN A 225 20.09 6.01 -9.68
N PRO A 226 20.83 4.87 -9.62
CA PRO A 226 22.25 4.84 -9.33
C PRO A 226 23.07 5.67 -10.31
N LYS A 227 24.24 6.13 -9.85
CA LYS A 227 25.22 6.75 -10.73
C LYS A 227 25.86 5.67 -11.60
N LYS A 228 26.19 6.03 -12.84
CA LYS A 228 26.89 5.16 -13.77
C LYS A 228 28.33 4.96 -13.32
N GLU A 229 28.62 3.84 -12.67
CA GLU A 229 29.98 3.37 -12.39
C GLU A 229 30.21 2.02 -13.08
N ASN A 230 30.78 2.07 -14.29
CA ASN A 230 31.20 0.95 -15.15
C ASN A 230 30.04 0.07 -15.72
N PRO A 231 29.83 -0.02 -17.06
CA PRO A 231 28.53 -0.32 -17.67
C PRO A 231 28.07 -1.79 -17.67
N ALA A 232 28.65 -2.67 -16.85
CA ALA A 232 28.44 -4.11 -16.99
C ALA A 232 27.88 -4.82 -15.75
N MET A 233 27.66 -4.14 -14.63
CA MET A 233 27.20 -4.83 -13.41
C MET A 233 26.12 -4.05 -12.62
N PRO A 234 25.22 -4.77 -11.92
CA PRO A 234 24.16 -4.22 -11.08
C PRO A 234 24.60 -3.06 -10.16
N PRO A 235 23.67 -2.18 -9.73
CA PRO A 235 22.22 -2.37 -9.74
C PRO A 235 21.48 -1.69 -10.90
N TYR A 236 20.60 -2.43 -11.58
CA TYR A 236 19.58 -1.89 -12.47
C TYR A 236 18.31 -1.59 -11.68
N MET A 237 17.58 -0.55 -12.07
CA MET A 237 16.21 -0.37 -11.62
C MET A 237 15.28 -1.28 -12.41
N HIS A 238 14.19 -1.70 -11.77
CA HIS A 238 13.17 -2.52 -12.40
C HIS A 238 11.80 -1.94 -12.09
N SER A 239 10.83 -2.12 -12.97
CA SER A 239 9.47 -1.74 -12.67
C SER A 239 8.42 -2.68 -13.21
N TYR A 240 7.26 -2.62 -12.56
CA TYR A 240 6.01 -3.20 -13.04
C TYR A 240 5.05 -2.09 -13.43
N VAL A 241 4.40 -2.21 -14.58
CA VAL A 241 3.31 -1.33 -14.99
C VAL A 241 1.99 -2.06 -14.78
N LEU A 242 1.09 -1.48 -13.97
CA LEU A 242 -0.13 -2.14 -13.50
C LEU A 242 -1.31 -1.82 -14.42
N GLY A 243 -1.39 -2.52 -15.55
CA GLY A 243 -2.52 -2.41 -16.46
C GLY A 243 -2.13 -2.62 -17.92
N SER A 244 -3.00 -2.19 -18.80
CA SER A 244 -2.81 -2.26 -20.26
C SER A 244 -2.48 -0.90 -20.86
N PHE A 245 -2.22 -0.84 -22.16
CA PHE A 245 -2.11 0.42 -22.90
C PHE A 245 -3.40 1.27 -22.87
N ASN A 246 -4.55 0.70 -22.47
CA ASN A 246 -5.78 1.46 -22.27
C ASN A 246 -5.84 2.19 -20.92
N ASP A 247 -5.07 1.71 -19.95
CA ASP A 247 -4.99 2.24 -18.58
C ASP A 247 -3.83 3.21 -18.46
N ILE A 248 -2.65 2.82 -18.94
CA ILE A 248 -1.44 3.63 -18.98
C ILE A 248 -0.95 3.62 -20.42
N THR A 249 -1.04 4.76 -21.10
CA THR A 249 -0.75 4.84 -22.53
C THR A 249 0.69 4.43 -22.86
N HIS A 250 0.92 3.97 -24.09
CA HIS A 250 2.26 3.59 -24.55
C HIS A 250 3.30 4.69 -24.31
N ASN A 251 2.95 5.96 -24.52
CA ASN A 251 3.85 7.09 -24.29
C ASN A 251 4.30 7.19 -22.82
N VAL A 252 3.36 7.01 -21.88
CA VAL A 252 3.68 7.01 -20.44
C VAL A 252 4.57 5.82 -20.08
N GLN A 253 4.32 4.64 -20.65
CA GLN A 253 5.18 3.48 -20.40
C GLN A 253 6.61 3.70 -20.95
N VAL A 254 6.76 4.37 -22.08
CA VAL A 254 8.06 4.80 -22.61
C VAL A 254 8.72 5.83 -21.70
N GLU A 255 7.97 6.78 -21.15
CA GLU A 255 8.49 7.74 -20.16
C GLU A 255 8.99 7.04 -18.88
N ILE A 256 8.23 6.06 -18.39
CA ILE A 256 8.63 5.22 -17.25
C ILE A 256 9.95 4.49 -17.56
N GLU A 257 10.06 3.86 -18.73
CA GLU A 257 11.30 3.19 -19.15
C GLU A 257 12.48 4.16 -19.20
N LYS A 258 12.27 5.37 -19.76
CA LYS A 258 13.32 6.39 -19.87
C LYS A 258 13.84 6.88 -18.53
N VAL A 259 12.96 7.09 -17.53
CA VAL A 259 13.40 7.54 -16.19
C VAL A 259 14.08 6.41 -15.42
N LEU A 260 13.77 5.15 -15.77
CA LEU A 260 14.39 3.98 -15.16
C LEU A 260 15.78 3.68 -15.73
N ASP A 261 16.01 4.00 -16.99
CA ASP A 261 17.26 3.75 -17.68
C ASP A 261 18.42 4.52 -17.04
N VAL A 262 19.49 3.79 -16.74
CA VAL A 262 20.75 4.34 -16.23
C VAL A 262 21.55 5.00 -17.36
N ASP A 263 21.35 4.53 -18.61
CA ASP A 263 22.07 4.99 -19.80
C ASP A 263 21.43 6.20 -20.49
N GLY A 264 20.11 6.41 -20.35
CA GLY A 264 19.35 7.51 -20.94
C GLY A 264 19.52 8.89 -20.25
N LYS A 265 20.38 9.00 -19.23
CA LYS A 265 20.71 10.28 -18.60
C LYS A 265 21.66 11.08 -19.50
N MET A 266 21.09 12.07 -20.18
CA MET A 266 21.66 13.08 -21.09
C MET A 266 21.47 12.77 -22.58
N GLU A 267 20.42 13.36 -23.14
CA GLU A 267 20.48 14.11 -24.41
C GLU A 267 19.14 14.86 -24.61
N HIS A 268 18.92 15.94 -23.86
CA HIS A 268 18.12 17.12 -24.25
C HIS A 268 18.56 18.32 -23.41
#